data_AF-A0A1V4Z5G5-F1
#
_entry.id   AF-A0A1V4Z5G5-F1
#
_cell.length_a   1.000
_cell.length_b   1.000
_cell.length_c   1.000
_cell.angle_alpha   90.00
_cell.angle_beta   90.00
_cell.angle_gamma   90.00
#
_symmetry.space_group_name_H-M   'P 1'
#
loop_
_entity.id
_entity.type
_entity.pdbx_description
1 polymer ?
#
loop_
_entity_poly.entity_id
_entity_poly.type
_entity_poly.pdbx_seq_one_letter_code
_entity_poly.pdbx_strand_id
1 'polypeptide(L)'
;MIKIVELMLEDEFTDIAKLKDAYVHGIKDYLSGMGYAVDHVDYSDWYSFERKILVKTNAPPGVIDVVLREQNRKQKSATGVLVA
;
A
#
# COMPACT_ATOMS: atom_id res chain seq x y z
N MET A 1 10.11 -7.34 -7.74
CA MET A 1 10.32 -7.38 -6.27
C MET A 1 8.98 -7.24 -5.59
N ILE A 2 8.70 -7.99 -4.53
CA ILE A 2 7.49 -7.81 -3.72
C ILE A 2 7.82 -6.84 -2.58
N LYS A 3 6.95 -5.87 -2.36
CA LYS A 3 6.98 -4.95 -1.23
C LYS A 3 5.72 -5.14 -0.40
N ILE A 4 5.87 -5.17 0.91
CA ILE A 4 4.76 -5.34 1.84
C ILE A 4 4.52 -4.01 2.51
N VAL A 5 3.29 -3.53 2.44
CA VAL A 5 2.83 -2.32 3.13
C VAL A 5 1.83 -2.77 4.19
N GLU A 6 2.07 -2.41 5.44
CA GLU A 6 1.14 -2.64 6.55
C GLU A 6 0.40 -1.35 6.89
N LEU A 7 -0.92 -1.46 7.10
CA LEU A 7 -1.80 -0.35 7.42
C LEU A 7 -1.99 -0.27 8.93
N MET A 8 -1.49 0.81 9.52
CA MET A 8 -1.74 1.18 10.91
C MET A 8 -3.00 2.05 10.95
N LEU A 9 -4.10 1.49 11.47
CA LEU A 9 -5.38 2.19 11.55
C LEU A 9 -5.37 3.20 12.70
N GLU A 10 -5.93 4.38 12.46
CA GLU A 10 -6.12 5.41 13.51
C GLU A 10 -7.47 5.24 14.22
N ASP A 11 -8.44 4.57 13.57
CA ASP A 11 -9.77 4.28 14.08
C ASP A 11 -10.09 2.78 13.88
N GLU A 12 -10.50 2.11 14.96
CA GLU A 12 -10.86 0.69 15.00
C GLU A 12 -12.09 0.35 14.13
N PHE A 13 -12.94 1.33 13.82
CA PHE A 13 -14.11 1.17 12.95
C PHE A 13 -13.83 1.44 11.47
N THR A 14 -12.56 1.66 11.10
CA THR A 14 -12.18 1.90 9.71
C THR A 14 -12.44 0.66 8.85
N ASP A 15 -13.14 0.86 7.73
CA ASP A 15 -13.31 -0.17 6.70
C ASP A 15 -11.96 -0.48 6.02
N ILE A 16 -11.35 -1.58 6.46
CA ILE A 16 -10.03 -2.02 6.01
C ILE A 16 -10.02 -2.34 4.51
N ALA A 17 -11.08 -2.95 3.99
CA ALA A 17 -11.14 -3.33 2.59
C ALA A 17 -11.12 -2.08 1.69
N LYS A 18 -11.99 -1.12 1.99
CA LYS A 18 -12.06 0.15 1.26
C LYS A 18 -10.75 0.94 1.36
N LEU A 19 -10.12 0.92 2.54
CA LEU A 19 -8.84 1.58 2.76
C LEU A 19 -7.72 0.92 1.93
N LYS A 20 -7.68 -0.40 1.89
CA LYS A 20 -6.71 -1.15 1.07
C LYS A 20 -6.85 -0.82 -0.40
N ASP A 21 -8.08 -0.81 -0.92
CA ASP A 21 -8.33 -0.45 -2.31
C ASP A 21 -7.82 0.96 -2.63
N ALA A 22 -8.07 1.92 -1.73
CA ALA A 22 -7.59 3.29 -1.89
C ALA A 22 -6.05 3.38 -1.90
N TYR A 23 -5.37 2.67 -1.00
CA TYR A 23 -3.91 2.61 -0.98
C TYR A 23 -3.33 1.88 -2.19
N VAL A 24 -3.89 0.74 -2.59
CA VAL A 24 -3.47 -0.04 -3.77
C VAL A 24 -3.58 0.82 -5.03
N HIS A 25 -4.74 1.45 -5.22
CA HIS A 25 -4.97 2.33 -6.36
C HIS A 25 -3.99 3.50 -6.37
N GLY A 26 -3.83 4.19 -5.24
CA GLY A 26 -2.91 5.30 -5.13
C GLY A 26 -1.44 4.93 -5.35
N ILE A 27 -1.01 3.76 -4.85
CA ILE A 27 0.35 3.26 -5.08
C ILE A 27 0.56 2.93 -6.55
N LYS A 28 -0.40 2.23 -7.16
CA LYS A 28 -0.35 1.84 -8.58
C LYS A 28 -0.28 3.07 -9.48
N ASP A 29 -1.18 4.03 -9.29
CA ASP A 29 -1.25 5.25 -10.10
C ASP A 29 0.05 6.04 -10.04
N TYR A 30 0.62 6.19 -8.84
CA TYR A 30 1.86 6.95 -8.67
C TYR A 30 3.06 6.27 -9.33
N LEU A 31 3.24 4.97 -9.08
CA LEU A 31 4.36 4.21 -9.62
C LEU A 31 4.25 4.03 -11.14
N SER A 32 3.05 3.75 -11.66
CA SER A 32 2.82 3.69 -13.10
C SER A 32 3.00 5.06 -13.77
N GLY A 33 2.61 6.15 -13.10
CA GLY A 33 2.90 7.53 -13.55
C GLY A 33 4.39 7.84 -13.63
N MET A 34 5.23 7.16 -12.82
CA MET A 34 6.69 7.23 -12.89
C MET A 34 7.32 6.24 -13.90
N GLY A 35 6.51 5.44 -14.60
CA GLY A 35 6.98 4.47 -15.59
C GLY A 35 7.36 3.11 -15.02
N TYR A 36 7.03 2.82 -13.76
CA TYR A 36 7.29 1.52 -13.14
C TYR A 36 6.14 0.54 -13.37
N ALA A 37 6.48 -0.72 -13.63
CA ALA A 37 5.53 -1.81 -13.68
C ALA A 37 5.05 -2.12 -12.25
N VAL A 38 3.73 -2.26 -12.08
CA VAL A 38 3.10 -2.57 -10.80
C VAL A 38 1.98 -3.57 -10.98
N ASP A 39 2.08 -4.68 -10.26
CA ASP A 39 1.01 -5.64 -10.07
C ASP A 39 0.62 -5.66 -8.60
N HIS A 40 -0.69 -5.70 -8.33
CA HIS A 40 -1.20 -5.99 -7.00
C HIS A 40 -1.17 -7.50 -6.78
N VAL A 41 -0.68 -7.94 -5.62
CA VAL A 41 -0.71 -9.35 -5.22
C VAL A 41 -1.68 -9.46 -4.05
N ASP A 42 -2.81 -10.10 -4.29
CA ASP A 42 -3.84 -10.26 -3.26
C ASP A 42 -3.66 -11.59 -2.52
N TYR A 43 -3.38 -11.50 -1.21
CA TYR A 43 -3.41 -12.63 -0.26
C TYR A 43 -4.31 -12.29 0.94
N SER A 44 -5.32 -11.45 0.74
CA SER A 44 -6.25 -11.01 1.80
C SER A 44 -6.98 -12.16 2.50
N ASP A 45 -7.09 -13.33 1.85
CA ASP A 45 -7.65 -14.55 2.44
C ASP A 45 -6.85 -15.11 3.63
N TRP A 46 -5.61 -14.65 3.84
CA TRP A 46 -4.77 -15.09 4.95
C TRP A 46 -4.88 -14.08 6.11
N TYR A 47 -5.27 -14.55 7.31
CA TYR A 47 -5.50 -13.69 8.49
C TYR A 47 -4.31 -12.76 8.82
N SER A 48 -3.07 -13.19 8.56
CA SER A 48 -1.86 -12.39 8.76
C SER A 48 -1.68 -11.22 7.76
N PHE A 49 -2.57 -11.10 6.77
CA PHE A 49 -2.53 -10.10 5.69
C PHE A 49 -3.76 -9.20 5.63
N GLU A 50 -4.65 -9.28 6.62
CA GLU A 50 -5.87 -8.45 6.67
C GLU A 50 -5.52 -6.95 6.54
N ARG A 51 -4.47 -6.49 7.25
CA ARG A 51 -3.98 -5.10 7.20
C ARG A 51 -2.80 -4.88 6.25
N LYS A 52 -2.47 -5.86 5.41
CA LYS A 52 -1.29 -5.79 4.54
C LYS A 52 -1.69 -5.70 3.07
N ILE A 53 -0.88 -4.97 2.33
CA ILE A 53 -0.94 -4.80 0.88
C ILE A 53 0.38 -5.29 0.32
N LEU A 54 0.33 -6.21 -0.64
CA LEU A 54 1.52 -6.64 -1.35
C LEU A 54 1.56 -6.00 -2.73
N VAL A 55 2.67 -5.31 -2.99
CA VAL A 55 2.90 -4.59 -4.23
C VAL A 55 4.08 -5.24 -4.94
N LYS A 56 3.84 -5.85 -6.08
CA LYS A 56 4.91 -6.36 -6.94
C LYS A 56 5.30 -5.27 -7.92
N THR A 57 6.54 -4.81 -7.85
CA THR A 57 7.04 -3.73 -8.71
C THR A 57 8.50 -3.93 -9.11
N ASN A 58 8.89 -3.26 -10.21
CA ASN A 58 10.28 -3.10 -10.64
C ASN A 58 10.90 -1.77 -10.16
N ALA A 59 10.17 -0.95 -9.40
CA ALA A 59 10.69 0.28 -8.83
C ALA A 59 11.91 0.01 -7.92
N PRO A 60 12.95 0.87 -7.97
CA PRO A 60 14.12 0.72 -7.12
C PRO A 60 13.78 0.97 -5.64
N PRO A 61 14.63 0.49 -4.71
CA PRO A 61 14.49 0.80 -3.28
C PRO A 61 14.41 2.32 -3.03
N GLY A 62 13.57 2.76 -2.10
CA GLY A 62 13.39 4.18 -1.78
C GLY A 62 12.25 4.88 -2.54
N VAL A 63 11.87 4.40 -3.73
CA VAL A 63 10.76 5.02 -4.50
C VAL A 63 9.43 4.77 -3.81
N ILE A 64 9.22 3.57 -3.29
CA ILE A 64 7.97 3.22 -2.64
C ILE A 64 7.76 3.98 -1.31
N ASP A 65 8.84 4.36 -0.62
CA ASP A 65 8.79 5.27 0.55
C ASP A 65 8.20 6.64 0.19
N VAL A 66 8.58 7.19 -0.97
CA VAL A 66 8.03 8.46 -1.47
C VAL A 66 6.55 8.31 -1.77
N VAL A 67 6.15 7.22 -2.43
CA VAL A 67 4.74 6.94 -2.75
C VAL A 67 3.91 6.81 -1.48
N LEU A 68 4.39 6.07 -0.49
CA LEU A 68 3.70 5.91 0.79
C LEU A 68 3.58 7.22 1.56
N ARG A 69 4.63 8.04 1.57
CA ARG A 69 4.56 9.37 2.18
C ARG A 69 3.44 10.22 1.58
N GLU A 70 3.28 10.18 0.26
CA GLU A 70 2.21 10.90 -0.42
C GLU A 70 0.82 10.28 -0.20
N GLN A 71 0.71 8.95 -0.06
CA GLN A 71 -0.55 8.31 0.32
C GLN A 71 -0.94 8.63 1.77
N ASN A 72 -0.01 8.54 2.71
CA ASN A 72 -0.23 8.84 4.13
C ASN A 72 -0.68 10.30 4.34
N ARG A 73 -0.23 11.24 3.50
CA ARG A 73 -0.71 12.64 3.53
C ARG A 73 -2.17 12.78 3.11
N LYS A 74 -2.66 11.89 2.24
CA LYS A 74 -4.05 11.91 1.73
C LYS A 74 -5.00 11.12 2.64
N GLN A 75 -4.49 10.09 3.30
CA GLN A 75 -5.27 9.16 4.11
C GLN A 75 -5.24 9.56 5.58
N LYS A 76 -6.38 10.03 6.10
CA LYS A 76 -6.51 10.44 7.52
C LYS A 76 -6.85 9.29 8.47
N SER A 77 -7.32 8.17 7.93
CA SER A 77 -7.84 7.04 8.72
C SER A 77 -6.79 5.96 8.98
N ALA A 78 -5.63 6.03 8.32
CA ALA A 78 -4.54 5.09 8.52
C ALA A 78 -3.21 5.59 7.96
N THR A 79 -2.13 5.04 8.49
CA THR A 79 -0.76 5.22 8.03
C THR A 79 -0.24 3.92 7.43
N GLY A 80 0.18 3.93 6.16
CA GLY A 80 0.88 2.82 5.52
C GLY A 80 2.38 2.83 5.82
N VAL A 81 2.93 1.70 6.25
CA VAL A 81 4.36 1.51 6.54
C VAL A 81 4.94 0.35 5.76
N LEU A 82 6.20 0.44 5.32
CA LEU A 82 6.89 -0.68 4.69
C LEU A 82 7.31 -1.69 5.75
N VAL A 83 7.05 -2.96 5.45
CA VAL A 83 7.53 -4.10 6.23
C VAL A 83 8.58 -4.82 5.39
N ALA A 84 9.75 -5.06 6.00
CA ALA A 84 10.91 -5.69 5.36
C ALA A 84 10.63 -7.13 4.93
#